data_AF-A0AAU7ZPZ2-F1
#
_entry.id   AF-A0AAU7ZPZ2-F1
#
_cell.length_a   1.000
_cell.length_b   1.000
_cell.length_c   1.000
_cell.angle_alpha   90.00
_cell.angle_beta   90.00
_cell.angle_gamma   90.00
#
_symmetry.space_group_name_H-M   'P 1'
#
loop_
_entity.id
_entity.type
_entity.pdbx_description
1 polymer ?
#
loop_
_entity_poly.entity_id
_entity_poly.type
_entity_poly.pdbx_seq_one_letter_code
_entity_poly.pdbx_strand_id
1 'polypeptide(L)'
;MEPEAAPETSSIDKLAKTFEPLSKALGLLLIAAYATGYLTVSLYYSSLGMGLTNVLKPEILSAGFIFLLFTVSPMWGSYYSFKLEELRDTAESSSYYTTILKGASQLFTFSVLLAIPASAIFVLSSFNPPKWNTAVYCLVYALDAAVWTTLSVSRKVQELTRRAPWTLWAVSAAILLSWFFLSINPGNGFTRRRLSLWFFACGFFPMLALTPNLRKDSSRLHWPYQAFQILCFLAIFPTRVFPYIASQWGGGQPVSALLTLSKDSVVLPQRSIRVGIIAQDDAGIYVLADGGHKAVFVPRSSVGAIVFSKDSRDLLK
;
A
#
# COMPACT_ATOMS: atom_id res chain seq x y z
N MET A 1 1.65 -27.13 -62.29
CA MET A 1 0.90 -27.10 -61.03
C MET A 1 1.78 -26.37 -60.03
N GLU A 2 1.60 -25.07 -59.93
CA GLU A 2 2.22 -24.29 -58.85
C GLU A 2 1.48 -24.60 -57.55
N PRO A 3 2.19 -24.85 -56.44
CA PRO A 3 1.56 -25.02 -55.14
C PRO A 3 0.98 -23.67 -54.71
N GLU A 4 -0.35 -23.62 -54.63
CA GLU A 4 -1.12 -22.51 -54.07
C GLU A 4 -0.68 -22.30 -52.61
N ALA A 5 0.04 -21.20 -52.37
CA ALA A 5 0.57 -20.87 -51.05
C ALA A 5 -0.59 -20.71 -50.07
N ALA A 6 -0.65 -21.61 -49.08
CA ALA A 6 -1.67 -21.57 -48.04
C ALA A 6 -1.63 -20.21 -47.30
N PRO A 7 -2.76 -19.52 -47.13
CA PRO A 7 -2.79 -18.16 -46.65
C PRO A 7 -2.38 -18.08 -45.16
N GLU A 8 -1.64 -17.02 -44.80
CA GLU A 8 -1.07 -16.73 -43.47
C GLU A 8 -2.11 -16.45 -42.35
N THR A 9 -3.36 -16.92 -42.49
CA THR A 9 -4.49 -16.64 -41.58
C THR A 9 -4.27 -17.14 -40.14
N SER A 10 -3.35 -18.08 -39.93
CA SER A 10 -3.13 -18.69 -38.60
C SER A 10 -2.58 -17.74 -37.52
N SER A 11 -1.94 -16.63 -37.89
CA SER A 11 -1.31 -15.70 -36.94
C SER A 11 -2.31 -14.73 -36.33
N ILE A 12 -3.26 -14.24 -37.13
CA ILE A 12 -4.27 -13.27 -36.69
C ILE A 12 -5.27 -13.91 -35.72
N ASP A 13 -5.70 -15.13 -35.99
CA ASP A 13 -6.63 -15.87 -35.13
C ASP A 13 -6.04 -16.19 -33.75
N LYS A 14 -4.72 -16.45 -33.68
CA LYS A 14 -4.02 -16.65 -32.41
C LYS A 14 -3.98 -15.36 -31.59
N LEU A 15 -3.69 -14.23 -32.22
CA LEU A 15 -3.69 -12.92 -31.55
C LEU A 15 -5.09 -12.58 -31.02
N ALA A 16 -6.14 -12.73 -31.85
CA ALA A 16 -7.52 -12.45 -31.44
C ALA A 16 -7.94 -13.27 -30.20
N LYS A 17 -7.61 -14.57 -30.16
CA LYS A 17 -7.90 -15.45 -29.02
C LYS A 17 -7.17 -15.04 -27.73
N THR A 18 -6.00 -14.40 -27.84
CA THR A 18 -5.29 -13.87 -26.66
C THR A 18 -5.77 -12.48 -26.22
N PHE A 19 -6.25 -11.65 -27.16
CA PHE A 19 -6.72 -10.29 -26.86
C PHE A 19 -8.06 -10.29 -26.11
N GLU A 20 -8.97 -11.22 -26.43
CA GLU A 20 -10.28 -11.28 -25.77
C GLU A 20 -10.21 -11.47 -24.23
N PRO A 21 -9.49 -12.48 -23.68
CA PRO A 21 -9.38 -12.64 -22.24
C PRO A 21 -8.62 -11.49 -21.58
N LEU A 22 -7.61 -10.94 -22.25
CA LEU A 22 -6.85 -9.79 -21.74
C LEU A 22 -7.74 -8.54 -21.62
N SER A 23 -8.56 -8.26 -22.64
CA SER A 23 -9.51 -7.15 -22.63
C SER A 23 -10.54 -7.30 -21.51
N LYS A 24 -11.10 -8.51 -21.32
CA LYS A 24 -12.02 -8.81 -20.21
C LYS A 24 -11.36 -8.63 -18.85
N ALA A 25 -10.12 -9.13 -18.67
CA ALA A 25 -9.36 -8.97 -17.44
C ALA A 25 -9.06 -7.49 -17.15
N LEU A 26 -8.68 -6.72 -18.16
CA LEU A 26 -8.43 -5.28 -18.03
C LEU A 26 -9.72 -4.51 -17.67
N GLY A 27 -10.85 -4.84 -18.30
CA GLY A 27 -12.15 -4.26 -17.98
C GLY A 27 -12.56 -4.54 -16.53
N LEU A 28 -12.41 -5.78 -16.07
CA LEU A 28 -12.67 -6.15 -14.66
C LEU A 28 -11.73 -5.43 -13.69
N LEU A 29 -10.44 -5.31 -14.05
CA LEU A 29 -9.46 -4.58 -13.25
C LEU A 29 -9.83 -3.11 -13.11
N LEU A 30 -10.26 -2.46 -14.19
CA LEU A 30 -10.70 -1.07 -14.18
C LEU A 30 -11.94 -0.86 -13.30
N ILE A 31 -12.93 -1.76 -13.39
CA ILE A 31 -14.12 -1.72 -12.54
C ILE A 31 -13.74 -1.88 -11.07
N ALA A 32 -12.89 -2.85 -10.76
CA ALA A 32 -12.42 -3.09 -9.39
C ALA A 32 -11.60 -1.91 -8.85
N ALA A 33 -10.71 -1.33 -9.66
CA ALA A 33 -9.94 -0.15 -9.31
C ALA A 33 -10.88 1.03 -9.03
N TYR A 34 -11.83 1.30 -9.91
CA TYR A 34 -12.77 2.39 -9.71
C TYR A 34 -13.63 2.21 -8.45
N ALA A 35 -14.18 1.01 -8.22
CA ALA A 35 -15.01 0.72 -7.04
C ALA A 35 -14.22 0.89 -5.73
N THR A 36 -13.02 0.30 -5.65
CA THR A 36 -12.15 0.41 -4.47
C THR A 36 -11.62 1.82 -4.26
N GLY A 37 -11.31 2.53 -5.35
CA GLY A 37 -10.90 3.93 -5.33
C GLY A 37 -12.01 4.85 -4.84
N TYR A 38 -13.25 4.64 -5.30
CA TYR A 38 -14.41 5.43 -4.89
C TYR A 38 -14.66 5.27 -3.39
N LEU A 39 -14.62 4.02 -2.90
CA LEU A 39 -14.73 3.74 -1.46
C LEU A 39 -13.59 4.38 -0.67
N THR A 40 -12.36 4.32 -1.19
CA THR A 40 -11.19 4.91 -0.53
C THR A 40 -11.35 6.41 -0.38
N VAL A 41 -11.63 7.14 -1.47
CA VAL A 41 -11.78 8.60 -1.42
C VAL A 41 -13.00 8.99 -0.58
N SER A 42 -14.12 8.26 -0.68
CA SER A 42 -15.33 8.54 0.10
C SER A 42 -15.10 8.38 1.60
N LEU A 43 -14.46 7.29 2.04
CA LEU A 43 -14.13 7.07 3.45
C LEU A 43 -13.13 8.10 3.96
N TYR A 44 -12.13 8.44 3.14
CA TYR A 44 -11.15 9.48 3.47
C TYR A 44 -11.82 10.85 3.65
N TYR A 45 -12.63 11.29 2.68
CA TYR A 45 -13.35 12.56 2.76
C TYR A 45 -14.36 12.58 3.91
N SER A 46 -15.08 11.47 4.13
CA SER A 46 -15.96 11.34 5.29
C SER A 46 -15.20 11.47 6.61
N SER A 47 -13.97 10.95 6.70
CA SER A 47 -13.14 11.09 7.90
C SER A 47 -12.74 12.55 8.20
N LEU A 48 -12.73 13.39 7.16
CA LEU A 48 -12.47 14.82 7.25
C LEU A 48 -13.75 15.67 7.40
N GLY A 49 -14.93 15.05 7.37
CA GLY A 49 -16.23 15.74 7.37
C GLY A 49 -16.60 16.37 6.03
N MET A 50 -16.03 15.89 4.92
CA MET A 50 -16.33 16.35 3.56
C MET A 50 -17.34 15.44 2.88
N GLY A 51 -18.28 16.05 2.15
CA GLY A 51 -19.12 15.34 1.17
C GLY A 51 -18.37 15.16 -0.15
N LEU A 52 -18.63 14.05 -0.86
CA LEU A 52 -18.06 13.82 -2.18
C LEU A 52 -18.89 14.57 -3.23
N THR A 53 -18.30 15.53 -3.94
CA THR A 53 -19.04 16.38 -4.90
C THR A 53 -18.98 15.87 -6.34
N ASN A 54 -17.94 15.12 -6.72
CA ASN A 54 -17.77 14.61 -8.08
C ASN A 54 -17.26 13.17 -8.10
N VAL A 55 -18.01 12.30 -8.76
CA VAL A 55 -17.78 10.85 -8.83
C VAL A 55 -16.79 10.48 -9.94
N LEU A 56 -16.56 11.35 -10.93
CA LEU A 56 -15.70 11.08 -12.09
C LEU A 56 -14.33 11.76 -11.99
N LYS A 57 -13.77 11.81 -10.79
CA LYS A 57 -12.43 12.36 -10.57
C LYS A 57 -11.33 11.36 -10.95
N PRO A 58 -10.28 11.76 -11.68
CA PRO A 58 -9.15 10.88 -11.98
C PRO A 58 -8.45 10.37 -10.71
N GLU A 59 -8.51 11.14 -9.60
CA GLU A 59 -7.98 10.75 -8.29
C GLU A 59 -8.66 9.49 -7.73
N ILE A 60 -9.92 9.26 -8.06
CA ILE A 60 -10.66 8.05 -7.64
C ILE A 60 -10.02 6.82 -8.30
N LEU A 61 -9.76 6.89 -9.60
CA LEU A 61 -9.16 5.79 -10.34
C LEU A 61 -7.72 5.50 -9.85
N SER A 62 -6.90 6.55 -9.64
CA SER A 62 -5.53 6.39 -9.15
C SER A 62 -5.49 5.82 -7.73
N ALA A 63 -6.36 6.29 -6.82
CA ALA A 63 -6.48 5.75 -5.47
C ALA A 63 -6.80 4.25 -5.49
N GLY A 64 -7.70 3.83 -6.39
CA GLY A 64 -8.05 2.44 -6.61
C GLY A 64 -6.89 1.58 -7.10
N PHE A 65 -6.16 2.06 -8.11
CA PHE A 65 -4.98 1.36 -8.60
C PHE A 65 -3.90 1.23 -7.54
N ILE A 66 -3.64 2.28 -6.76
CA ILE A 66 -2.65 2.23 -5.68
C ILE A 66 -3.10 1.26 -4.58
N PHE A 67 -4.38 1.27 -4.20
CA PHE A 67 -4.94 0.30 -3.27
C PHE A 67 -4.71 -1.14 -3.75
N LEU A 68 -5.16 -1.46 -4.98
CA LEU A 68 -5.00 -2.79 -5.56
C LEU A 68 -3.54 -3.20 -5.66
N LEU A 69 -2.66 -2.31 -6.13
CA LEU A 69 -1.22 -2.58 -6.22
C LEU A 69 -0.64 -2.94 -4.84
N PHE A 70 -1.01 -2.17 -3.81
CA PHE A 70 -0.48 -2.32 -2.46
C PHE A 70 -1.08 -3.48 -1.67
N THR A 71 -2.28 -3.96 -2.02
CA THR A 71 -2.88 -5.14 -1.40
C THR A 71 -2.56 -6.42 -2.16
N VAL A 72 -2.66 -6.42 -3.49
CA VAL A 72 -2.48 -7.61 -4.33
C VAL A 72 -1.01 -8.02 -4.42
N SER A 73 -0.07 -7.07 -4.50
CA SER A 73 1.36 -7.39 -4.58
C SER A 73 1.88 -8.24 -3.40
N PRO A 74 1.62 -7.91 -2.13
CA PRO A 74 2.03 -8.76 -1.02
C PRO A 74 1.22 -10.05 -0.90
N MET A 75 -0.04 -10.08 -1.33
CA MET A 75 -0.82 -11.33 -1.43
C MET A 75 -0.17 -12.29 -2.43
N TRP A 76 0.26 -11.78 -3.58
CA TRP A 76 1.01 -12.53 -4.57
C TRP A 76 2.34 -13.04 -3.98
N GLY A 77 3.11 -12.18 -3.32
CA GLY A 77 4.34 -12.58 -2.64
C GLY A 77 4.11 -13.70 -1.61
N SER A 78 3.03 -13.60 -0.84
CA SER A 78 2.61 -14.61 0.13
C SER A 78 2.33 -15.96 -0.51
N TYR A 79 1.65 -15.98 -1.67
CA TYR A 79 1.37 -17.21 -2.41
C TYR A 79 2.66 -18.01 -2.69
N TYR A 80 3.73 -17.34 -3.11
CA TYR A 80 5.03 -17.98 -3.37
C TYR A 80 5.84 -18.26 -2.11
N SER A 81 5.85 -17.36 -1.13
CA SER A 81 6.63 -17.54 0.11
C SER A 81 6.13 -18.72 0.94
N PHE A 82 4.82 -18.90 1.03
CA PHE A 82 4.24 -19.98 1.84
C PHE A 82 4.10 -21.29 1.10
N LYS A 83 4.23 -21.30 -0.24
CA LYS A 83 3.97 -22.46 -1.10
C LYS A 83 2.70 -23.19 -0.64
N LEU A 84 1.55 -22.53 -0.78
CA LEU A 84 0.27 -22.93 -0.18
C LEU A 84 -0.08 -24.43 -0.33
N GLU A 85 0.36 -25.07 -1.41
CA GLU A 85 0.24 -26.53 -1.62
C GLU A 85 1.05 -27.34 -0.59
N GLU A 86 2.34 -27.06 -0.41
CA GLU A 86 3.18 -27.72 0.61
C GLU A 86 2.63 -27.45 2.01
N LEU A 87 2.16 -26.23 2.27
CA LEU A 87 1.56 -25.86 3.55
C LEU A 87 0.28 -26.67 3.84
N ARG A 88 -0.49 -26.99 2.80
CA ARG A 88 -1.70 -27.80 2.91
C ARG A 88 -1.40 -29.24 3.27
N ASP A 89 -0.37 -29.82 2.67
CA ASP A 89 0.06 -31.18 2.96
C ASP A 89 0.72 -31.30 4.34
N THR A 90 1.36 -30.21 4.79
CA THR A 90 2.09 -30.14 6.06
C THR A 90 1.19 -29.78 7.25
N ALA A 91 -0.11 -29.53 7.02
CA ALA A 91 -1.03 -29.01 8.03
C ALA A 91 -1.09 -29.91 9.28
N GLU A 92 -1.32 -31.21 9.14
CA GLU A 92 -1.44 -32.12 10.29
C GLU A 92 -0.07 -32.45 10.96
N SER A 93 1.04 -31.95 10.42
CA SER A 93 2.38 -32.27 10.90
C SER A 93 2.92 -31.25 11.92
N SER A 94 3.83 -31.69 12.79
CA SER A 94 4.58 -30.78 13.69
C SER A 94 5.43 -29.75 12.94
N SER A 95 5.75 -29.99 11.67
CA SER A 95 6.44 -29.04 10.78
C SER A 95 5.57 -27.87 10.31
N TYR A 96 4.27 -27.86 10.58
CA TYR A 96 3.40 -26.75 10.19
C TYR A 96 3.88 -25.39 10.70
N TYR A 97 4.25 -25.32 11.98
CA TYR A 97 4.72 -24.09 12.61
C TYR A 97 6.04 -23.58 12.02
N THR A 98 6.95 -24.49 11.68
CA THR A 98 8.24 -24.12 11.07
C THR A 98 8.06 -23.62 9.64
N THR A 99 7.13 -24.21 8.87
CA THR A 99 6.77 -23.73 7.53
C THR A 99 6.11 -22.36 7.58
N ILE A 100 5.18 -22.12 8.51
CA ILE A 100 4.58 -20.79 8.70
C ILE A 100 5.63 -19.75 9.05
N LEU A 101 6.49 -20.04 10.03
CA LEU A 101 7.49 -19.08 10.46
C LEU A 101 8.47 -18.73 9.32
N LYS A 102 8.88 -19.74 8.55
CA LYS A 102 9.73 -19.56 7.37
C LYS A 102 9.01 -18.73 6.30
N GLY A 103 7.75 -19.03 6.00
CA GLY A 103 6.97 -18.25 5.02
C GLY A 103 6.73 -16.81 5.48
N ALA A 104 6.43 -16.61 6.76
CA ALA A 104 6.18 -15.28 7.33
C ALA A 104 7.43 -14.40 7.29
N SER A 105 8.58 -14.97 7.64
CA SER A 105 9.84 -14.26 7.58
C SER A 105 10.25 -13.91 6.15
N GLN A 106 10.08 -14.83 5.19
CA GLN A 106 10.26 -14.55 3.75
C GLN A 106 9.30 -13.47 3.22
N LEU A 107 8.02 -13.55 3.58
CA LEU A 107 7.02 -12.55 3.21
C LEU A 107 7.36 -11.18 3.80
N PHE A 108 7.88 -11.14 5.02
CA PHE A 108 8.29 -9.90 5.66
C PHE A 108 9.45 -9.24 4.91
N THR A 109 10.49 -9.99 4.57
CA THR A 109 11.61 -9.48 3.75
C THR A 109 11.11 -9.01 2.37
N PHE A 110 10.19 -9.74 1.73
CA PHE A 110 9.55 -9.29 0.50
C PHE A 110 8.79 -7.97 0.68
N SER A 111 8.01 -7.85 1.76
CA SER A 111 7.24 -6.64 2.11
C SER A 111 8.15 -5.43 2.34
N VAL A 112 9.29 -5.65 2.97
CA VAL A 112 10.33 -4.64 3.17
C VAL A 112 10.93 -4.18 1.84
N LEU A 113 11.30 -5.12 0.97
CA LEU A 113 11.86 -4.81 -0.35
C LEU A 113 10.85 -4.05 -1.21
N LEU A 114 9.57 -4.45 -1.17
CA LEU A 114 8.48 -3.77 -1.89
C LEU A 114 8.23 -2.35 -1.37
N ALA A 115 8.44 -2.09 -0.07
CA ALA A 115 8.28 -0.77 0.53
C ALA A 115 9.34 0.25 0.05
N ILE A 116 10.49 -0.19 -0.48
CA ILE A 116 11.53 0.70 -0.98
C ILE A 116 11.04 1.47 -2.23
N PRO A 117 10.68 0.83 -3.36
CA PRO A 117 10.16 1.54 -4.52
C PRO A 117 8.82 2.21 -4.23
N ALA A 118 7.94 1.57 -3.46
CA ALA A 118 6.65 2.15 -3.09
C ALA A 118 6.81 3.47 -2.31
N SER A 119 7.91 3.64 -1.57
CA SER A 119 8.19 4.89 -0.85
C SER A 119 8.38 6.13 -1.73
N ALA A 120 8.59 5.98 -3.04
CA ALA A 120 8.64 7.10 -3.99
C ALA A 120 7.26 7.77 -4.21
N ILE A 121 6.17 7.06 -3.87
CA ILE A 121 4.80 7.55 -4.03
C ILE A 121 4.33 8.33 -2.78
N PHE A 122 4.97 8.10 -1.64
CA PHE A 122 4.64 8.75 -0.37
C PHE A 122 5.48 10.00 -0.19
N VAL A 123 4.88 11.07 0.36
CA VAL A 123 5.69 12.08 1.03
C VAL A 123 6.03 11.51 2.39
N LEU A 124 7.14 10.79 2.42
CA LEU A 124 7.79 10.49 3.68
C LEU A 124 8.03 11.84 4.36
N SER A 125 7.52 12.00 5.60
CA SER A 125 7.89 13.19 6.36
C SER A 125 9.40 13.27 6.28
N SER A 126 9.90 14.44 5.90
CA SER A 126 11.31 14.71 5.69
C SER A 126 12.05 14.62 7.03
N PHE A 127 12.10 13.42 7.60
CA PHE A 127 13.35 12.88 8.06
C PHE A 127 14.28 13.07 6.88
N ASN A 128 15.12 14.11 6.95
CA ASN A 128 16.48 13.96 6.50
C ASN A 128 17.05 12.94 7.47
N PRO A 129 16.98 11.60 7.22
CA PRO A 129 17.81 10.71 7.99
C PRO A 129 19.22 11.30 7.87
N PRO A 130 19.90 11.58 8.97
CA PRO A 130 21.28 12.05 8.86
C PRO A 130 22.01 11.00 8.02
N LYS A 131 22.84 11.41 7.05
CA LYS A 131 23.26 10.56 5.89
C LYS A 131 23.72 9.15 6.27
N TRP A 132 24.34 8.99 7.45
CA TRP A 132 24.71 7.71 8.06
C TRP A 132 23.54 6.73 8.26
N ASN A 133 22.35 7.20 8.63
CA ASN A 133 21.16 6.36 8.80
C ASN A 133 20.75 5.70 7.48
N THR A 134 20.81 6.40 6.35
CA THR A 134 20.47 5.81 5.04
C THR A 134 21.43 4.68 4.68
N ALA A 135 22.74 4.88 4.89
CA ALA A 135 23.74 3.85 4.67
C ALA A 135 23.54 2.65 5.60
N VAL A 136 23.26 2.89 6.88
CA VAL A 136 22.93 1.82 7.85
C VAL A 136 21.66 1.07 7.44
N TYR A 137 20.60 1.75 7.00
CA TYR A 137 19.40 1.08 6.50
C TYR A 137 19.70 0.23 5.26
N CYS A 138 20.40 0.77 4.27
CA CYS A 138 20.78 0.02 3.08
C CYS A 138 21.65 -1.20 3.43
N LEU A 139 22.57 -1.05 4.38
CA LEU A 139 23.44 -2.13 4.83
C LEU A 139 22.65 -3.20 5.61
N VAL A 140 21.74 -2.81 6.49
CA VAL A 140 20.85 -3.74 7.20
C VAL A 140 19.96 -4.50 6.20
N TYR A 141 19.43 -3.83 5.18
CA TYR A 141 18.65 -4.49 4.14
C TYR A 141 19.48 -5.41 3.24
N ALA A 142 20.69 -5.00 2.87
CA ALA A 142 21.60 -5.83 2.10
C ALA A 142 22.02 -7.07 2.89
N LEU A 143 22.28 -6.92 4.20
CA LEU A 143 22.57 -8.05 5.10
C LEU A 143 21.37 -8.97 5.26
N ASP A 144 20.15 -8.44 5.47
CA ASP A 144 18.94 -9.25 5.56
C ASP A 144 18.70 -10.03 4.27
N ALA A 145 18.77 -9.36 3.12
CA ALA A 145 18.66 -9.99 1.82
C ALA A 145 19.74 -11.07 1.62
N ALA A 146 21.00 -10.79 1.97
CA ALA A 146 22.11 -11.74 1.87
C ALA A 146 21.91 -12.96 2.79
N VAL A 147 21.44 -12.75 4.02
CA VAL A 147 21.11 -13.82 4.97
C VAL A 147 19.99 -14.69 4.41
N TRP A 148 18.94 -14.08 3.85
CA TRP A 148 17.83 -14.81 3.24
C TRP A 148 18.20 -15.56 1.96
N THR A 149 19.01 -14.97 1.07
CA THR A 149 19.53 -15.67 -0.11
C THR A 149 20.41 -16.84 0.31
N THR A 150 21.21 -16.67 1.38
CA THR A 150 22.06 -17.75 1.88
C THR A 150 21.23 -18.87 2.52
N LEU A 151 20.21 -18.52 3.32
CA LEU A 151 19.26 -19.48 3.91
C LEU A 151 18.44 -20.24 2.86
N SER A 152 18.05 -19.56 1.77
CA SER A 152 17.21 -20.16 0.72
C SER A 152 18.00 -21.02 -0.27
N VAL A 153 19.23 -20.64 -0.60
CA VAL A 153 20.04 -21.35 -1.62
C VAL A 153 20.95 -22.42 -1.00
N SER A 154 21.45 -22.23 0.22
CA SER A 154 22.45 -23.14 0.80
C SER A 154 21.81 -24.40 1.37
N ARG A 155 22.01 -25.54 0.69
CA ARG A 155 21.60 -26.87 1.18
C ARG A 155 22.18 -27.20 2.57
N LYS A 156 23.44 -26.81 2.83
CA LYS A 156 24.10 -27.01 4.14
C LYS A 156 23.40 -26.24 5.25
N VAL A 157 22.96 -25.02 4.96
CA VAL A 157 22.21 -24.21 5.93
C VAL A 157 20.84 -24.81 6.13
N GLN A 158 20.13 -25.19 5.06
CA GLN A 158 18.84 -25.90 5.18
C GLN A 158 18.95 -27.17 6.05
N GLU A 159 20.05 -27.90 5.92
CA GLU A 159 20.31 -29.10 6.72
C GLU A 159 20.66 -28.77 8.18
N LEU A 160 21.43 -27.70 8.44
CA LEU A 160 21.66 -27.18 9.78
C LEU A 160 20.33 -26.72 10.42
N THR A 161 19.49 -26.02 9.66
CA THR A 161 18.17 -25.56 10.10
C THR A 161 17.25 -26.73 10.43
N ARG A 162 17.37 -27.84 9.68
CA ARG A 162 16.65 -29.09 9.97
C ARG A 162 17.15 -29.77 11.25
N ARG A 163 18.45 -29.72 11.54
CA ARG A 163 19.06 -30.29 12.77
C ARG A 163 18.84 -29.43 14.01
N ALA A 164 18.81 -28.11 13.84
CA ALA A 164 18.73 -27.13 14.92
C ALA A 164 17.63 -26.09 14.64
N PRO A 165 16.35 -26.48 14.73
CA PRO A 165 15.23 -25.60 14.38
C PRO A 165 15.20 -24.31 15.22
N TRP A 166 15.72 -24.35 16.45
CA TRP A 166 15.84 -23.20 17.34
C TRP A 166 16.64 -22.04 16.74
N THR A 167 17.60 -22.30 15.85
CA THR A 167 18.38 -21.25 15.18
C THR A 167 17.50 -20.40 14.26
N LEU A 168 16.54 -21.01 13.59
CA LEU A 168 15.56 -20.33 12.74
C LEU A 168 14.63 -19.46 13.59
N TRP A 169 14.21 -19.97 14.75
CA TRP A 169 13.43 -19.22 15.73
C TRP A 169 14.20 -18.01 16.28
N ALA A 170 15.47 -18.19 16.64
CA ALA A 170 16.31 -17.13 17.17
C ALA A 170 16.56 -16.02 16.13
N VAL A 171 16.86 -16.38 14.87
CA VAL A 171 17.09 -15.41 13.79
C VAL A 171 15.78 -14.69 13.43
N SER A 172 14.68 -15.41 13.27
CA SER A 172 13.38 -14.82 12.95
C SER A 172 12.89 -13.91 14.08
N ALA A 173 13.01 -14.36 15.33
CA ALA A 173 12.68 -13.56 16.50
C ALA A 173 13.57 -12.31 16.57
N ALA A 174 14.89 -12.43 16.40
CA ALA A 174 15.80 -11.29 16.43
C ALA A 174 15.48 -10.26 15.33
N ILE A 175 15.12 -10.71 14.12
CA ILE A 175 14.69 -9.82 13.02
C ILE A 175 13.39 -9.14 13.39
N LEU A 176 12.37 -9.87 13.85
CA LEU A 176 11.06 -9.33 14.22
C LEU A 176 11.14 -8.39 15.42
N LEU A 177 11.94 -8.71 16.45
CA LEU A 177 12.11 -7.89 17.65
C LEU A 177 12.90 -6.62 17.34
N SER A 178 13.98 -6.73 16.56
CA SER A 178 14.72 -5.57 16.05
C SER A 178 13.79 -4.65 15.25
N TRP A 179 12.94 -5.22 14.41
CA TRP A 179 11.98 -4.46 13.62
C TRP A 179 10.86 -3.85 14.45
N PHE A 180 10.29 -4.58 15.41
CA PHE A 180 9.26 -4.09 16.31
C PHE A 180 9.79 -2.93 17.16
N PHE A 181 10.98 -3.09 17.74
CA PHE A 181 11.66 -2.06 18.51
C PHE A 181 11.94 -0.81 17.67
N LEU A 182 12.39 -0.99 16.43
CA LEU A 182 12.54 0.12 15.49
C LEU A 182 11.17 0.71 15.10
N SER A 183 10.09 -0.07 15.01
CA SER A 183 8.77 0.40 14.58
C SER A 183 7.97 1.14 15.65
N ILE A 184 8.26 0.92 16.93
CA ILE A 184 7.60 1.62 18.06
C ILE A 184 8.03 3.09 18.16
N ASN A 185 9.13 3.50 17.52
CA ASN A 185 9.58 4.89 17.61
C ASN A 185 8.50 5.86 17.10
N PRO A 186 7.94 6.74 17.96
CA PRO A 186 6.77 7.56 17.68
C PRO A 186 7.16 8.79 16.86
N GLY A 187 7.81 8.59 15.73
CA GLY A 187 8.05 9.66 14.78
C GLY A 187 6.71 10.19 14.25
N ASN A 188 6.56 11.51 14.26
CA ASN A 188 5.44 12.20 13.61
C ASN A 188 5.59 12.04 12.09
N GLY A 189 5.00 10.98 11.52
CA GLY A 189 4.98 10.77 10.08
C GLY A 189 4.70 9.34 9.66
N PHE A 190 4.38 9.19 8.39
CA PHE A 190 4.31 7.88 7.75
C PHE A 190 5.71 7.47 7.32
N THR A 191 6.21 6.43 7.96
CA THR A 191 7.55 5.91 7.72
C THR A 191 7.47 4.70 6.80
N ARG A 192 8.57 4.41 6.09
CA ARG A 192 8.71 3.17 5.30
C ARG A 192 8.35 1.91 6.11
N ARG A 193 8.54 1.95 7.43
CA ARG A 193 8.17 0.85 8.35
C ARG A 193 6.67 0.57 8.39
N ARG A 194 5.84 1.62 8.46
CA ARG A 194 4.38 1.48 8.45
C ARG A 194 3.91 0.87 7.12
N LEU A 195 4.57 1.23 6.03
CA LEU A 195 4.30 0.65 4.71
C LEU A 195 4.69 -0.83 4.63
N SER A 196 5.87 -1.22 5.13
CA SER A 196 6.27 -2.62 5.20
C SER A 196 5.33 -3.46 6.06
N LEU A 197 4.86 -2.92 7.19
CA LEU A 197 3.86 -3.57 8.05
C LEU A 197 2.51 -3.72 7.34
N TRP A 198 2.08 -2.70 6.58
CA TRP A 198 0.88 -2.79 5.75
C TRP A 198 0.99 -3.91 4.72
N PHE A 199 2.11 -3.99 3.98
CA PHE A 199 2.36 -5.07 3.03
C PHE A 199 2.40 -6.44 3.70
N PHE A 200 3.09 -6.56 4.82
CA PHE A 200 3.15 -7.80 5.57
C PHE A 200 1.75 -8.25 6.02
N ALA A 201 0.94 -7.34 6.58
CA ALA A 201 -0.44 -7.62 6.96
C ALA A 201 -1.30 -8.07 5.77
N CYS A 202 -1.19 -7.38 4.63
CA CYS A 202 -1.91 -7.73 3.40
C CYS A 202 -1.52 -9.12 2.85
N GLY A 203 -0.26 -9.55 3.01
CA GLY A 203 0.15 -10.89 2.59
C GLY A 203 -0.18 -11.98 3.62
N PHE A 204 -0.02 -11.68 4.91
CA PHE A 204 -0.07 -12.68 5.98
C PHE A 204 -1.50 -13.06 6.36
N PHE A 205 -2.40 -12.09 6.52
CA PHE A 205 -3.77 -12.37 6.97
C PHE A 205 -4.60 -13.19 5.97
N PRO A 206 -4.56 -12.89 4.64
CA PRO A 206 -5.24 -13.75 3.67
C PRO A 206 -4.66 -15.16 3.63
N MET A 207 -3.36 -15.31 3.83
CA MET A 207 -2.74 -16.63 3.93
C MET A 207 -3.25 -17.43 5.13
N LEU A 208 -3.38 -16.80 6.31
CA LEU A 208 -4.01 -17.45 7.46
C LEU A 208 -5.46 -17.88 7.16
N ALA A 209 -6.20 -17.08 6.38
CA ALA A 209 -7.56 -17.41 5.96
C ALA A 209 -7.62 -18.64 5.04
N LEU A 210 -6.58 -18.84 4.22
CA LEU A 210 -6.46 -19.93 3.26
C LEU A 210 -5.84 -21.21 3.84
N THR A 211 -5.29 -21.14 5.06
CA THR A 211 -4.54 -22.25 5.62
C THR A 211 -5.47 -23.36 6.15
N PRO A 212 -5.28 -24.64 5.75
CA PRO A 212 -6.28 -25.69 5.91
C PRO A 212 -6.38 -26.27 7.33
N ASN A 213 -5.41 -26.00 8.20
CA ASN A 213 -5.35 -26.55 9.56
C ASN A 213 -6.51 -26.11 10.47
N LEU A 214 -7.31 -25.14 10.05
CA LEU A 214 -8.52 -24.78 10.76
C LEU A 214 -9.72 -25.69 10.45
N ARG A 215 -9.73 -26.49 9.38
CA ARG A 215 -11.00 -26.98 8.81
C ARG A 215 -10.90 -28.27 7.99
N LYS A 216 -11.26 -29.39 8.63
CA LYS A 216 -11.61 -30.65 7.95
C LYS A 216 -13.08 -30.68 7.48
N ASP A 217 -13.90 -29.74 7.95
CA ASP A 217 -15.33 -29.66 7.65
C ASP A 217 -15.76 -28.27 7.14
N SER A 218 -16.64 -28.28 6.14
CA SER A 218 -17.43 -27.15 5.61
C SER A 218 -16.78 -26.23 4.57
N SER A 219 -17.06 -26.54 3.30
CA SER A 219 -16.80 -25.74 2.09
C SER A 219 -17.63 -24.45 1.98
N ARG A 220 -18.51 -24.12 2.93
CA ARG A 220 -19.48 -23.01 2.81
C ARG A 220 -19.24 -21.82 3.77
N LEU A 221 -18.38 -21.94 4.79
CA LEU A 221 -18.26 -20.92 5.85
C LEU A 221 -17.04 -19.97 5.71
N HIS A 222 -16.39 -19.90 4.54
CA HIS A 222 -15.11 -19.18 4.40
C HIS A 222 -15.24 -17.73 3.94
N TRP A 223 -16.24 -17.45 3.11
CA TRP A 223 -16.42 -16.13 2.52
C TRP A 223 -16.65 -15.00 3.54
N PRO A 224 -17.29 -15.19 4.72
CA PRO A 224 -17.49 -14.09 5.66
C PRO A 224 -16.18 -13.57 6.27
N TYR A 225 -15.22 -14.46 6.54
CA TYR A 225 -13.93 -14.06 7.10
C TYR A 225 -13.07 -13.33 6.07
N GLN A 226 -13.05 -13.82 4.82
CA GLN A 226 -12.36 -13.13 3.71
C GLN A 226 -13.01 -11.77 3.42
N ALA A 227 -14.35 -11.70 3.39
CA ALA A 227 -15.07 -10.45 3.24
C ALA A 227 -14.75 -9.48 4.38
N PHE A 228 -14.73 -9.95 5.64
CA PHE A 228 -14.34 -9.15 6.79
C PHE A 228 -12.91 -8.62 6.67
N GLN A 229 -11.95 -9.45 6.27
CA GLN A 229 -10.57 -9.02 6.03
C GLN A 229 -10.48 -7.93 4.94
N ILE A 230 -11.19 -8.11 3.82
CA ILE A 230 -11.26 -7.12 2.73
C ILE A 230 -11.86 -5.81 3.25
N LEU A 231 -12.93 -5.88 4.04
CA LEU A 231 -13.55 -4.71 4.67
C LEU A 231 -12.60 -4.01 5.64
N CYS A 232 -11.83 -4.76 6.44
CA CYS A 232 -10.80 -4.19 7.30
C CYS A 232 -9.73 -3.46 6.48
N PHE A 233 -9.24 -4.04 5.38
CA PHE A 233 -8.28 -3.36 4.52
C PHE A 233 -8.87 -2.11 3.87
N LEU A 234 -10.11 -2.17 3.41
CA LEU A 234 -10.84 -1.01 2.87
C LEU A 234 -11.12 0.08 3.90
N ALA A 235 -11.21 -0.24 5.20
CA ALA A 235 -11.39 0.75 6.26
C ALA A 235 -10.05 1.35 6.75
N ILE A 236 -9.01 0.52 6.85
CA ILE A 236 -7.70 0.93 7.36
C ILE A 236 -6.92 1.73 6.30
N PHE A 237 -6.96 1.31 5.04
CA PHE A 237 -6.18 1.96 3.98
C PHE A 237 -6.51 3.46 3.83
N PRO A 238 -7.78 3.88 3.70
CA PRO A 238 -8.12 5.29 3.50
C PRO A 238 -7.79 6.18 4.70
N THR A 239 -7.79 5.61 5.91
CA THR A 239 -7.60 6.37 7.15
C THR A 239 -6.15 6.37 7.62
N ARG A 240 -5.36 5.35 7.30
CA ARG A 240 -3.99 5.17 7.82
C ARG A 240 -2.89 5.20 6.77
N VAL A 241 -3.18 4.90 5.50
CA VAL A 241 -2.17 4.81 4.43
C VAL A 241 -2.37 5.91 3.40
N PHE A 242 -3.59 6.02 2.86
CA PHE A 242 -3.97 6.99 1.83
C PHE A 242 -3.64 8.47 2.15
N PRO A 243 -3.78 8.97 3.40
CA PRO A 243 -3.49 10.37 3.73
C PRO A 243 -2.01 10.77 3.58
N TYR A 244 -1.12 9.79 3.37
CA TYR A 244 0.32 9.99 3.25
C TYR A 244 0.84 9.79 1.83
N ILE A 245 -0.04 9.40 0.91
CA ILE A 245 0.27 9.29 -0.52
C ILE A 245 0.25 10.71 -1.10
N ALA A 246 1.30 11.08 -1.83
CA ALA A 246 1.42 12.43 -2.39
C ALA A 246 0.24 12.74 -3.32
N SER A 247 -0.28 13.96 -3.25
CA SER A 247 -1.41 14.40 -4.10
C SER A 247 -1.11 14.31 -5.60
N GLN A 248 0.14 14.46 -6.02
CA GLN A 248 0.58 14.30 -7.42
C GLN A 248 0.33 12.89 -7.99
N TRP A 249 0.20 11.88 -7.12
CA TRP A 249 -0.16 10.50 -7.47
C TRP A 249 -1.65 10.21 -7.24
N GLY A 250 -2.46 11.25 -7.00
CA GLY A 250 -3.86 11.15 -6.59
C GLY A 250 -4.05 10.55 -5.20
N GLY A 251 -3.07 10.78 -4.32
CA GLY A 251 -3.18 10.44 -2.90
C GLY A 251 -3.97 11.46 -2.09
N GLY A 252 -4.24 11.12 -0.82
CA GLY A 252 -5.01 11.97 0.09
C GLY A 252 -4.18 13.04 0.81
N GLN A 253 -2.89 13.17 0.55
CA GLN A 253 -2.09 14.10 1.34
C GLN A 253 -2.44 15.57 1.06
N PRO A 254 -2.69 16.38 2.10
CA PRO A 254 -2.94 17.80 1.94
C PRO A 254 -1.72 18.53 1.35
N VAL A 255 -1.97 19.40 0.38
CA VAL A 255 -0.95 20.26 -0.25
C VAL A 255 -0.78 21.54 0.56
N SER A 256 0.41 21.77 1.12
CA SER A 256 0.68 23.00 1.88
C SER A 256 0.63 24.23 0.98
N ALA A 257 -0.22 25.19 1.35
CA ALA A 257 -0.37 26.46 0.64
C ALA A 257 -0.59 27.62 1.62
N LEU A 258 -0.22 28.81 1.18
CA LEU A 258 -0.59 30.07 1.81
C LEU A 258 -1.83 30.61 1.10
N LEU A 259 -2.95 30.67 1.81
CA LEU A 259 -4.22 31.17 1.31
C LEU A 259 -4.39 32.63 1.72
N THR A 260 -4.36 33.54 0.76
CA THR A 260 -4.66 34.96 0.98
C THR A 260 -6.14 35.19 0.73
N LEU A 261 -6.87 35.56 1.78
CA LEU A 261 -8.31 35.78 1.72
C LEU A 261 -8.65 37.16 1.11
N SER A 262 -9.73 37.21 0.34
CA SER A 262 -10.22 38.45 -0.27
C SER A 262 -10.69 39.44 0.79
N LYS A 263 -10.85 40.72 0.39
CA LYS A 263 -11.38 41.77 1.28
C LYS A 263 -12.81 41.45 1.77
N ASP A 264 -13.56 40.69 0.98
CA ASP A 264 -14.95 40.35 1.26
C ASP A 264 -15.10 39.02 2.02
N SER A 265 -13.98 38.43 2.46
CA SER A 265 -14.00 37.18 3.23
C SER A 265 -14.59 37.39 4.62
N VAL A 266 -15.64 36.61 4.93
CA VAL A 266 -16.32 36.60 6.25
C VAL A 266 -15.39 36.08 7.36
N VAL A 267 -14.41 35.25 7.02
CA VAL A 267 -13.56 34.58 8.01
C VAL A 267 -12.48 35.52 8.53
N LEU A 268 -11.61 36.01 7.64
CA LEU A 268 -10.48 36.88 7.98
C LEU A 268 -10.08 37.72 6.74
N PRO A 269 -10.63 38.93 6.54
CA PRO A 269 -10.37 39.71 5.34
C PRO A 269 -8.89 40.15 5.24
N GLN A 270 -8.32 40.05 4.03
CA GLN A 270 -6.94 40.43 3.70
C GLN A 270 -5.82 39.73 4.50
N ARG A 271 -6.13 38.64 5.22
CA ARG A 271 -5.11 37.85 5.91
C ARG A 271 -4.67 36.65 5.08
N SER A 272 -3.38 36.34 5.18
CA SER A 272 -2.78 35.13 4.64
C SER A 272 -2.73 34.07 5.74
N ILE A 273 -3.28 32.89 5.47
CA ILE A 273 -3.35 31.78 6.41
C ILE A 273 -2.67 30.57 5.79
N ARG A 274 -1.86 29.87 6.58
CA ARG A 274 -1.28 28.60 6.17
C ARG A 274 -2.33 27.50 6.28
N VAL A 275 -2.53 26.78 5.19
CA VAL A 275 -3.51 25.71 5.12
C VAL A 275 -2.98 24.52 4.34
N GLY A 276 -3.54 23.34 4.61
CA GLY A 276 -3.39 22.16 3.75
C GLY A 276 -4.60 22.07 2.81
N ILE A 277 -4.40 22.28 1.51
CA ILE A 277 -5.45 22.10 0.51
C ILE A 277 -5.66 20.60 0.27
N ILE A 278 -6.88 20.11 0.47
CA ILE A 278 -7.23 18.70 0.28
C ILE A 278 -7.85 18.47 -1.09
N ALA A 279 -8.81 19.33 -1.46
CA ALA A 279 -9.52 19.23 -2.72
C ALA A 279 -9.91 20.62 -3.22
N GLN A 280 -9.90 20.79 -4.53
CA GLN A 280 -10.43 21.96 -5.21
C GLN A 280 -11.65 21.54 -6.04
N ASP A 281 -12.64 22.41 -6.05
CA ASP A 281 -13.86 22.29 -6.84
C ASP A 281 -14.15 23.64 -7.52
N ASP A 282 -15.12 23.67 -8.43
CA ASP A 282 -15.51 24.90 -9.11
C ASP A 282 -16.10 25.91 -8.14
N ALA A 283 -16.82 25.43 -7.12
CA ALA A 283 -17.46 26.25 -6.09
C ALA A 283 -16.47 26.82 -5.04
N GLY A 284 -15.33 26.15 -4.81
CA GLY A 284 -14.43 26.52 -3.73
C GLY A 284 -13.36 25.49 -3.41
N ILE A 285 -12.75 25.64 -2.24
CA ILE A 285 -11.57 24.87 -1.84
C ILE A 285 -11.82 24.29 -0.45
N TYR A 286 -11.51 23.01 -0.28
CA TYR A 286 -11.49 22.36 1.02
C TYR A 286 -10.10 22.46 1.61
N VAL A 287 -10.01 23.11 2.76
CA VAL A 287 -8.76 23.39 3.46
C VAL A 287 -8.74 22.77 4.84
N LEU A 288 -7.60 22.21 5.23
CA LEU A 288 -7.29 21.78 6.58
C LEU A 288 -6.52 22.90 7.27
N ALA A 289 -7.00 23.36 8.43
CA ALA A 289 -6.21 24.25 9.28
C ALA A 289 -4.96 23.52 9.81
N ASP A 290 -3.92 24.27 10.16
CA ASP A 290 -2.71 23.68 10.74
C ASP A 290 -3.04 22.91 12.03
N GLY A 291 -2.74 21.60 12.06
CA GLY A 291 -3.12 20.69 13.15
C GLY A 291 -4.61 20.32 13.23
N GLY A 292 -5.46 20.81 12.32
CA GLY A 292 -6.88 20.49 12.28
C GLY A 292 -7.17 19.08 11.76
N HIS A 293 -8.25 18.45 12.24
CA HIS A 293 -8.72 17.15 11.74
C HIS A 293 -9.93 17.23 10.81
N LYS A 294 -10.60 18.39 10.75
CA LYS A 294 -11.78 18.61 9.91
C LYS A 294 -11.46 19.61 8.81
N ALA A 295 -11.93 19.32 7.61
CA ALA A 295 -11.81 20.25 6.49
C ALA A 295 -12.85 21.37 6.61
N VAL A 296 -12.46 22.56 6.21
CA VAL A 296 -13.33 23.74 6.10
C VAL A 296 -13.48 24.09 4.63
N PHE A 297 -14.71 24.33 4.19
CA PHE A 297 -14.98 24.79 2.83
C PHE A 297 -14.80 26.31 2.76
N VAL A 298 -13.97 26.78 1.83
CA VAL A 298 -13.77 28.19 1.54
C VAL A 298 -14.30 28.47 0.13
N PRO A 299 -15.35 29.30 -0.01
CA PRO A 299 -15.89 29.67 -1.32
C PRO A 299 -14.82 30.33 -2.18
N ARG A 300 -14.85 30.08 -3.50
CA ARG A 300 -13.86 30.65 -4.43
C ARG A 300 -13.85 32.18 -4.44
N SER A 301 -14.99 32.82 -4.20
CA SER A 301 -15.12 34.28 -4.05
C SER A 301 -14.39 34.86 -2.83
N SER A 302 -14.13 34.03 -1.81
CA SER A 302 -13.42 34.42 -0.60
C SER A 302 -11.90 34.27 -0.72
N VAL A 303 -11.42 33.71 -1.83
CA VAL A 303 -10.00 33.46 -2.08
C VAL A 303 -9.45 34.54 -3.00
N GLY A 304 -8.51 35.34 -2.50
CA GLY A 304 -7.81 36.35 -3.29
C GLY A 304 -6.63 35.76 -4.06
N ALA A 305 -5.77 35.00 -3.38
CA ALA A 305 -4.62 34.34 -3.99
C ALA A 305 -4.25 33.04 -3.24
N ILE A 306 -3.63 32.11 -3.97
CA ILE A 306 -3.10 30.86 -3.42
C ILE A 306 -1.63 30.77 -3.82
N VAL A 307 -0.75 30.67 -2.83
CA VAL A 307 0.69 30.47 -3.05
C VAL A 307 1.05 29.08 -2.57
N PHE A 308 1.40 28.19 -3.50
CA PHE A 308 1.90 26.85 -3.17
C PHE A 308 3.36 26.96 -2.72
N SER A 309 3.69 26.32 -1.60
CA SER A 309 5.09 26.21 -1.17
C SER A 309 5.51 24.76 -1.11
N LYS A 310 6.73 24.51 -1.60
CA LYS A 310 7.37 23.20 -1.53
C LYS A 310 7.86 22.88 -0.11
N ASP A 311 8.22 23.91 0.67
CA ASP A 311 8.53 23.76 2.09
C ASP A 311 7.66 24.72 2.90
N SER A 312 6.85 24.15 3.79
CA SER A 312 6.08 24.91 4.78
C SER A 312 6.95 25.92 5.56
N ARG A 313 8.27 25.69 5.70
CA ARG A 313 9.17 26.64 6.39
C ARG A 313 9.54 27.88 5.58
N ASP A 314 9.45 27.83 4.25
CA ASP A 314 9.84 28.95 3.38
C ASP A 314 8.76 30.02 3.27
N LEU A 315 7.52 29.73 3.69
CA LEU A 315 6.39 30.66 3.64
C LEU A 315 6.43 31.81 4.67
N LEU A 316 7.45 31.85 5.54
CA LEU A 316 7.57 32.85 6.62
C LEU A 316 8.84 33.70 6.53
N LYS A 317 9.62 33.54 5.46
CA LYS A 317 10.78 34.38 5.16
C LYS A 317 10.41 35.39 4.09
#